data_AF-A0A937V7R4-F1
#
_entry.id   AF-A0A937V7R4-F1
#
_cell.length_a   1.000
_cell.length_b   1.000
_cell.length_c   1.000
_cell.angle_alpha   90.00
_cell.angle_beta   90.00
_cell.angle_gamma   90.00
#
_symmetry.space_group_name_H-M   'P 1'
#
loop_
_entity.id
_entity.type
_entity.pdbx_description
1 polymer ?
#
loop_
_entity_poly.entity_id
_entity_poly.type
_entity_poly.pdbx_seq_one_letter_code
_entity_poly.pdbx_strand_id
1 'polypeptide(L)' 'MAARRVVVWVVSAGFGAVCVLAALRLFDTTLDKFAPGNALLVFLSMGALSFIWLDFLFRTNYLRS' A
#
# COMPACT_ATOMS: atom_id res chain seq x y z
N MET A 1 3.83 13.81 16.55
CA MET A 1 3.24 12.50 16.19
C MET A 1 2.35 12.55 14.95
N ALA A 2 1.42 13.51 14.82
CA ALA A 2 0.50 13.60 13.69
C ALA A 2 1.20 13.62 12.31
N ALA A 3 2.24 14.45 12.13
CA ALA A 3 2.95 14.53 10.85
C ALA A 3 3.61 13.19 10.43
N ARG A 4 4.27 12.49 11.37
CA ARG A 4 4.87 11.17 11.08
C ARG A 4 3.82 10.15 10.68
N ARG A 5 2.67 10.19 11.36
CA ARG A 5 1.53 9.33 11.04
C ARG A 5 1.04 9.59 9.63
N VAL A 6 0.76 10.84 9.25
CA VAL A 6 0.34 11.21 7.89
C VAL A 6 1.34 10.72 6.84
N VAL A 7 2.64 10.85 7.09
CA VAL A 7 3.68 10.33 6.18
C VAL A 7 3.54 8.82 5.98
N VAL A 8 3.37 8.04 7.06
CA VAL A 8 3.18 6.59 6.95
C VAL A 8 1.97 6.26 6.07
N TRP A 9 0.82 6.92 6.28
CA TRP A 9 -0.40 6.69 5.48
C TRP A 9 -0.20 7.02 4.00
N VAL A 10 0.38 8.18 3.70
CA VAL A 10 0.56 8.63 2.31
C VAL A 10 1.56 7.76 1.58
N VAL A 11 2.69 7.42 2.22
CA VAL A 11 3.73 6.59 1.60
C VAL A 11 3.24 5.16 1.41
N SER A 12 2.52 4.59 2.38
CA SER A 12 1.99 3.24 2.25
C SER A 12 0.91 3.12 1.17
N ALA A 13 0.01 4.12 1.09
CA ALA A 13 -0.98 4.18 0.03
C ALA A 13 -0.31 4.35 -1.35
N GLY A 14 0.69 5.23 -1.44
CA GLY A 14 1.47 5.40 -2.68
C GLY A 14 2.16 4.11 -3.12
N PHE A 15 2.79 3.39 -2.19
CA PHE A 15 3.42 2.11 -2.46
C PHE A 15 2.41 1.07 -2.97
N GLY A 16 1.26 0.94 -2.31
CA GLY A 16 0.18 0.06 -2.77
C GLY A 16 -0.27 0.36 -4.20
N ALA A 17 -0.44 1.65 -4.55
CA ALA A 17 -0.83 2.06 -5.89
C ALA A 17 0.24 1.71 -6.95
N VAL A 18 1.52 1.92 -6.63
CA VAL A 18 2.64 1.54 -7.51
C VAL A 18 2.65 0.03 -7.73
N CYS A 19 2.42 -0.78 -6.70
CA CYS A 19 2.34 -2.24 -6.83
C CYS A 19 1.20 -2.70 -7.74
N VAL A 20 0.03 -2.05 -7.69
CA VAL A 20 -1.06 -2.34 -8.63
C VAL A 20 -0.64 -2.05 -10.06
N LEU A 21 -0.07 -0.88 -10.32
CA LEU A 21 0.40 -0.51 -11.66
C LEU A 21 1.49 -1.47 -12.15
N ALA A 22 2.42 -1.85 -11.27
CA ALA A 22 3.47 -2.83 -11.57
C ALA A 22 2.87 -4.21 -11.91
N ALA A 23 1.86 -4.67 -11.16
CA ALA A 23 1.17 -5.93 -11.45
C ALA A 23 0.49 -5.90 -12.82
N LEU A 24 -0.24 -4.82 -13.15
CA LEU A 24 -0.88 -4.66 -14.45
C LEU A 24 0.14 -4.72 -15.60
N ARG A 25 1.28 -4.06 -15.43
CA ARG A 25 2.37 -4.07 -16.42
C ARG A 25 3.08 -5.41 -16.51
N LEU A 26 3.32 -6.10 -15.39
CA LEU A 26 4.02 -7.37 -15.36
C LEU A 26 3.23 -8.49 -16.04
N PHE A 27 1.91 -8.46 -15.90
CA PHE A 27 1.01 -9.45 -16.48
C PHE A 27 0.40 -9.00 -17.83
N ASP A 28 0.88 -7.90 -18.40
CA ASP A 28 0.35 -7.29 -19.64
C ASP A 28 -1.19 -7.25 -19.69
N THR A 29 -1.79 -6.83 -18.58
CA THR A 29 -3.24 -6.82 -18.38
C THR A 29 -3.77 -5.41 -18.14
N THR A 30 -5.08 -5.25 -18.25
CA THR A 30 -5.78 -3.98 -17.99
C THR A 30 -6.59 -4.07 -16.70
N LEU A 31 -6.95 -2.94 -16.11
CA LEU A 31 -7.78 -2.89 -14.89
C LEU A 31 -9.10 -3.66 -15.04
N ASP A 32 -9.73 -3.57 -16.21
CA ASP A 32 -10.98 -4.29 -16.50
C ASP A 32 -10.77 -5.80 -16.54
N LYS A 33 -9.69 -6.26 -17.19
CA LYS A 33 -9.35 -7.69 -17.29
C LYS A 33 -8.81 -8.27 -15.98
N PHE A 34 -8.09 -7.46 -15.22
CA PHE A 34 -7.57 -7.82 -13.91
C PHE A 34 -8.67 -7.88 -12.85
N ALA A 35 -9.86 -7.33 -13.15
CA ALA A 35 -10.96 -7.06 -12.24
C ALA A 35 -10.60 -6.02 -11.15
N PRO A 36 -11.44 -4.97 -10.96
CA PRO A 36 -11.19 -3.94 -9.95
C PRO A 36 -11.03 -4.50 -8.53
N GLY A 37 -11.71 -5.60 -8.21
CA GLY A 37 -11.59 -6.28 -6.92
C GLY A 37 -10.18 -6.80 -6.65
N ASN A 38 -9.52 -7.40 -7.65
CA ASN A 38 -8.16 -7.90 -7.48
C ASN A 38 -7.16 -6.73 -7.40
N ALA A 39 -7.37 -5.67 -8.18
CA ALA A 39 -6.57 -4.44 -8.06
C ALA A 39 -6.65 -3.86 -6.64
N LEU A 40 -7.86 -3.80 -6.06
CA LEU A 40 -8.05 -3.34 -4.69
C LEU A 40 -7.38 -4.26 -3.67
N LEU A 41 -7.47 -5.59 -3.85
CA LEU A 41 -6.79 -6.55 -2.97
C LEU A 41 -5.27 -6.39 -3.00
N VAL A 42 -4.68 -6.20 -4.19
CA VAL A 42 -3.24 -5.93 -4.33
C VAL A 42 -2.88 -4.59 -3.67
N PHE A 43 -3.67 -3.54 -3.90
CA PHE A 43 -3.47 -2.24 -3.26
C PHE A 43 -3.45 -2.34 -1.73
N LEU A 44 -4.48 -2.97 -1.15
CA LEU A 44 -4.65 -3.07 0.29
C LEU A 44 -3.60 -3.98 0.92
N SER A 45 -3.26 -5.10 0.29
CA SER A 45 -2.25 -6.03 0.80
C SER A 45 -0.85 -5.41 0.80
N MET A 46 -0.41 -4.85 -0.33
CA MET A 46 0.91 -4.21 -0.45
C MET A 46 0.99 -2.91 0.35
N GLY A 47 -0.11 -2.14 0.37
CA GLY A 47 -0.25 -0.96 1.22
C GLY A 47 -0.14 -1.30 2.71
N ALA A 48 -0.87 -2.32 3.19
CA ALA A 48 -0.78 -2.75 4.58
C ALA A 48 0.61 -3.29 4.94
N LEU A 49 1.25 -4.04 4.05
CA LEU A 49 2.61 -4.55 4.28
C LEU A 49 3.61 -3.39 4.44
N SER A 50 3.59 -2.43 3.53
CA SER A 50 4.45 -1.23 3.64
C SER A 50 4.13 -0.40 4.89
N PHE A 51 2.84 -0.26 5.25
CA PHE A 51 2.42 0.42 6.47
C PHE A 51 3.04 -0.18 7.72
N ILE A 52 3.05 -1.52 7.85
CA ILE A 52 3.61 -2.21 9.02
C ILE A 52 5.11 -1.90 9.17
N TRP A 53 5.86 -1.98 8.07
CA TRP A 53 7.30 -1.66 8.07
C TRP A 53 7.57 -0.19 8.39
N LEU A 54 6.75 0.71 7.84
CA LEU A 54 6.85 2.13 8.10
C LEU A 54 6.46 2.49 9.54
N ASP A 55 5.44 1.85 10.13
CA ASP A 55 5.08 2.03 11.54
C ASP A 55 6.25 1.64 12.46
N PHE A 56 6.92 0.53 12.15
CA PHE A 56 8.11 0.09 12.87
C PHE A 56 9.27 1.10 12.73
N LEU A 57 9.56 1.56 11.51
CA LEU A 57 10.67 2.48 11.24
C LEU A 57 10.46 3.86 11.86
N PHE A 58 9.26 4.43 11.68
CA PHE A 58 8.91 5.76 12.18
C PHE A 58 8.47 5.76 13.64
N ARG A 59 8.33 4.57 14.25
CA ARG A 59 7.89 4.34 15.63
C ARG A 59 6.59 5.07 15.94
N THR A 60 5.62 4.98 15.02
CA THR A 60 4.32 5.65 15.18
C THR A 60 3.41 4.96 16.19
N ASN A 61 3.80 3.75 16.64
CA ASN A 61 3.13 2.93 17.64
C ASN A 61 1.64 2.75 17.31
N TYR A 62 1.30 2.50 16.05
CA TYR A 62 -0.08 2.16 15.68
C TYR A 62 -0.47 0.77 16.18
N LEU A 63 0.47 -0.18 16.15
CA LEU A 63 0.22 -1.58 16.46
C LEU A 63 0.65 -1.99 17.88
N ARG A 64 1.35 -1.11 18.60
CA ARG A 64 1.73 -1.31 20.00
C ARG A 64 0.93 -0.37 20.88
N SER A 65 -0.07 -0.92 21.56
CA SER A 65 -0.75 -0.31 22.71
C SER A 65 0.15 -0.32 23.94
#